data_AF-A0A966V8K9-F1
#
_entry.id   AF-A0A966V8K9-F1
#
_cell.length_a   1.000
_cell.length_b   1.000
_cell.length_c   1.000
_cell.angle_alpha   90.00
_cell.angle_beta   90.00
_cell.angle_gamma   90.00
#
_symmetry.space_group_name_H-M   'P 1'
#
loop_
_entity.id
_entity.type
_entity.pdbx_description
1 polymer ?
#
loop_
_entity_poly.entity_id
_entity_poly.type
_entity_poly.pdbx_seq_one_letter_code
_entity_poly.pdbx_strand_id
1 'polypeptide(L)'
;MPIDIPEDRNNVPTTPVMKRTAIGERTRLAIVRFEQRPIKKDGADVINPKTGKARQELVVHGLAMEGTTAPCGKGDDQWVPAVGTPVRVILKGAGFGAWIEARKTHRNGSIRVGDELRLSVEYAQAYDSEGGLRGGQITDQADVVALRMKGVTLGFYGPLKLVEGSDAASIAAAEKAYLEATAITLDVPKATVAAAPAEEPW
;
A
#
# COMPACT_ATOMS: atom_id res chain seq x y z
N MET A 1 -6.23 -38.24 -17.80
CA MET A 1 -6.18 -36.95 -18.54
C MET A 1 -5.51 -35.94 -17.62
N PRO A 2 -4.46 -35.22 -18.07
CA PRO A 2 -3.85 -34.20 -17.24
C PRO A 2 -4.82 -33.01 -17.12
N ILE A 3 -4.94 -32.49 -15.90
CA ILE A 3 -5.70 -31.28 -15.60
C ILE A 3 -4.74 -30.11 -15.79
N ASP A 4 -5.08 -29.19 -16.69
CA ASP A 4 -4.37 -27.92 -16.81
C ASP A 4 -4.60 -27.08 -15.57
N ILE A 5 -3.49 -26.59 -15.00
CA ILE A 5 -3.52 -25.56 -13.96
C ILE A 5 -3.76 -24.24 -14.71
N PRO A 6 -4.91 -23.58 -14.56
CA PRO A 6 -5.11 -22.28 -15.17
C PRO A 6 -4.06 -21.34 -14.59
N GLU A 7 -3.36 -20.62 -15.46
CA GLU A 7 -2.27 -19.69 -15.14
C GLU A 7 -2.43 -19.11 -13.75
N ASP A 8 -1.51 -19.51 -12.87
CA ASP A 8 -1.37 -19.03 -11.52
C ASP A 8 -1.03 -17.52 -11.60
N ARG A 9 -2.05 -16.69 -11.83
CA ARG A 9 -1.99 -15.26 -11.60
C ARG A 9 -1.89 -15.07 -10.10
N ASN A 10 -0.71 -15.35 -9.55
CA ASN A 10 -0.21 -14.98 -8.23
C ASN A 10 -1.33 -14.49 -7.30
N ASN A 11 -2.20 -15.41 -6.88
CA ASN A 11 -3.31 -15.09 -5.99
C ASN A 11 -2.81 -15.09 -4.55
N VAL A 12 -1.62 -14.51 -4.33
CA VAL A 12 -1.31 -13.94 -3.02
C VAL A 12 -2.38 -12.86 -2.81
N PRO A 13 -3.18 -12.91 -1.73
CA PRO A 13 -4.19 -11.89 -1.46
C PRO A 13 -3.51 -10.54 -1.36
N THR A 14 -3.46 -9.83 -2.49
CA THR A 14 -2.78 -8.56 -2.52
C THR A 14 -3.69 -7.59 -1.78
N THR A 15 -3.21 -7.08 -0.65
CA THR A 15 -3.99 -6.14 0.17
C THR A 15 -4.43 -4.95 -0.68
N PRO A 16 -5.69 -4.53 -0.57
CA PRO A 16 -6.22 -3.40 -1.34
C PRO A 16 -5.41 -2.13 -1.06
N VAL A 17 -5.25 -1.31 -2.11
CA VAL A 17 -4.45 -0.08 -2.03
C VAL A 17 -5.36 1.08 -1.67
N MET A 18 -4.98 1.86 -0.67
CA MET A 18 -5.63 3.13 -0.36
C MET A 18 -5.44 4.10 -1.53
N LYS A 19 -6.56 4.56 -2.09
CA LYS A 19 -6.62 5.56 -3.15
C LYS A 19 -6.92 6.92 -2.52
N ARG A 20 -6.31 7.97 -3.07
CA ARG A 20 -6.59 9.37 -2.72
C ARG A 20 -7.31 9.99 -3.90
N THR A 21 -8.61 10.19 -3.76
CA THR A 21 -9.50 10.54 -4.87
C THR A 21 -10.25 11.85 -4.68
N ALA A 22 -10.34 12.38 -3.47
CA ALA A 22 -11.05 13.62 -3.17
C ALA A 22 -10.39 14.40 -2.03
N ILE A 23 -10.58 15.71 -2.05
CA ILE A 23 -10.20 16.62 -0.96
C ILE A 23 -11.06 16.32 0.26
N GLY A 24 -10.44 16.35 1.44
CA GLY A 24 -11.08 16.01 2.72
C GLY A 24 -11.00 14.53 3.09
N GLU A 25 -10.55 13.65 2.19
CA GLU A 25 -10.32 12.24 2.51
C GLU A 25 -9.22 12.07 3.55
N ARG A 26 -9.42 11.10 4.45
CA ARG A 26 -8.51 10.77 5.54
C ARG A 26 -8.17 9.29 5.51
N THR A 27 -6.90 8.96 5.67
CA THR A 27 -6.42 7.59 5.86
C THR A 27 -5.79 7.49 7.23
N ARG A 28 -6.27 6.56 8.06
CA ARG A 28 -5.68 6.23 9.36
C ARG A 28 -5.37 4.74 9.39
N LEU A 29 -4.11 4.39 9.66
CA LEU A 29 -3.66 3.00 9.58
C LEU A 29 -2.82 2.62 10.78
N ALA A 30 -3.15 1.50 11.40
CA ALA A 30 -2.25 0.83 12.34
C ALA A 30 -1.18 0.09 11.52
N ILE A 31 0.08 0.52 11.64
CA ILE A 31 1.19 0.00 10.85
C ILE A 31 1.49 -1.43 11.28
N VAL A 32 1.51 -2.34 10.32
CA VAL A 32 1.90 -3.74 10.52
C VAL A 32 3.34 -3.94 10.04
N ARG A 33 3.64 -3.49 8.82
CA ARG A 33 4.99 -3.57 8.23
C ARG A 33 5.15 -2.53 7.13
N PHE A 34 6.38 -2.26 6.73
CA PHE A 34 6.66 -1.46 5.53
C PHE A 34 7.83 -2.05 4.75
N GLU A 35 7.80 -1.89 3.43
CA GLU A 35 8.82 -2.38 2.52
C GLU A 35 9.15 -1.32 1.48
N GLN A 36 10.42 -1.28 1.05
CA GLN A 36 10.85 -0.45 -0.07
C GLN A 36 11.05 -1.34 -1.28
N ARG A 37 10.56 -0.91 -2.44
CA ARG A 37 10.73 -1.65 -3.69
C ARG A 37 10.97 -0.72 -4.87
N PRO A 38 11.70 -1.18 -5.91
CA PRO A 38 11.90 -0.40 -7.11
C PRO A 38 10.58 -0.20 -7.86
N ILE A 39 10.39 1.00 -8.38
CA ILE A 39 9.28 1.31 -9.28
C ILE A 39 9.60 0.67 -10.62
N LYS A 40 8.73 -0.23 -11.07
CA LYS A 40 8.82 -0.84 -12.39
C LYS A 40 7.80 -0.22 -13.34
N LYS A 41 8.21 0.03 -14.58
CA LYS A 41 7.35 0.38 -15.70
C LYS A 41 7.69 -0.56 -16.85
N ASP A 42 6.67 -1.24 -17.39
CA ASP A 42 6.83 -2.20 -18.50
C ASP A 42 7.87 -3.30 -18.21
N GLY A 43 7.95 -3.73 -16.94
CA GLY A 43 8.90 -4.76 -16.49
C GLY A 43 10.32 -4.24 -16.18
N ALA A 44 10.65 -3.01 -16.54
CA ALA A 44 11.96 -2.39 -16.30
C ALA A 44 11.95 -1.41 -15.12
N ASP A 45 13.08 -1.31 -14.41
CA ASP A 45 13.24 -0.35 -13.32
C ASP A 45 13.22 1.09 -13.86
N VAL A 46 12.39 1.94 -13.25
CA VAL A 46 12.32 3.36 -13.61
C VAL A 46 13.53 4.06 -13.01
N ILE A 47 14.51 4.38 -13.83
CA ILE A 47 15.75 5.03 -13.38
C ILE A 47 15.51 6.52 -13.13
N ASN A 48 16.07 7.04 -12.04
CA ASN A 48 16.13 8.46 -11.78
C ASN A 48 17.24 9.09 -12.65
N PRO A 49 16.92 9.99 -13.59
CA PRO A 49 17.92 10.58 -14.48
C PRO A 49 18.98 11.42 -13.74
N LYS A 50 18.69 11.91 -12.52
CA LYS A 50 19.64 12.69 -11.72
C LYS A 50 20.65 11.85 -10.95
N THR A 51 20.27 10.64 -10.53
CA THR A 51 21.11 9.81 -9.64
C THR A 51 21.58 8.52 -10.28
N GLY A 52 21.04 8.14 -11.45
CA GLY A 52 21.32 6.87 -12.12
C GLY A 52 20.77 5.63 -11.40
N LYS A 53 20.08 5.79 -10.27
CA LYS A 53 19.52 4.69 -9.46
C LYS A 53 18.04 4.49 -9.76
N ALA A 54 17.57 3.25 -9.60
CA ALA A 54 16.15 2.93 -9.68
C ALA A 54 15.34 3.76 -8.67
N ARG A 55 14.27 4.40 -9.13
CA ARG A 55 13.31 5.09 -8.27
C ARG A 55 12.67 4.05 -7.35
N GLN A 56 12.55 4.41 -6.07
CA GLN A 56 11.97 3.55 -5.05
C GLN A 56 10.58 4.05 -4.66
N GLU A 57 9.70 3.12 -4.30
CA GLU A 57 8.46 3.38 -3.59
C GLU A 57 8.48 2.67 -2.24
N LEU A 58 7.78 3.25 -1.28
CA LEU A 58 7.56 2.66 0.04
C LEU A 58 6.13 2.16 0.11
N VAL A 59 5.96 0.87 0.40
CA VAL A 59 4.65 0.27 0.65
C VAL A 59 4.50 0.09 2.16
N VAL A 60 3.51 0.77 2.74
CA VAL A 60 3.16 0.64 4.14
C VAL A 60 1.92 -0.25 4.22
N HIS A 61 2.05 -1.40 4.88
CA HIS A 61 0.97 -2.33 5.13
C HIS A 61 0.43 -2.09 6.54
N GLY A 62 -0.89 -2.08 6.67
CA GLY A 62 -1.54 -1.81 7.95
C GLY A 62 -3.00 -2.22 7.98
N LEU A 63 -3.64 -1.96 9.10
CA LEU A 63 -5.08 -2.16 9.30
C LEU A 63 -5.79 -0.81 9.28
N ALA A 64 -6.90 -0.72 8.55
CA ALA A 64 -7.75 0.46 8.54
C ALA A 64 -8.26 0.79 9.95
N MET A 65 -8.06 2.04 10.39
CA MET A 65 -8.55 2.51 11.68
C MET A 65 -9.81 3.37 11.53
N GLU A 66 -10.51 3.56 12.64
CA GLU A 66 -11.67 4.45 12.73
C GLU A 66 -11.32 5.86 12.24
N GLY A 67 -12.24 6.48 11.49
CA GLY A 67 -12.04 7.80 10.86
C GLY A 67 -11.31 7.74 9.51
N THR A 68 -11.00 6.55 9.00
CA THR A 68 -10.60 6.37 7.60
C THR A 68 -11.80 6.58 6.69
N THR A 69 -11.72 7.58 5.82
CA THR A 69 -12.75 7.91 4.82
C THR A 69 -12.24 7.75 3.39
N ALA A 70 -10.91 7.70 3.22
CA ALA A 70 -10.30 7.44 1.94
C ALA A 70 -10.68 6.03 1.45
N PRO A 71 -11.06 5.87 0.19
CA PRO A 71 -11.39 4.57 -0.36
C PRO A 71 -10.12 3.73 -0.59
N CYS A 72 -10.24 2.42 -0.50
CA CYS A 72 -9.27 1.46 -1.01
C CYS A 72 -9.82 0.78 -2.27
N GLY A 73 -8.95 0.12 -3.01
CA GLY A 73 -9.39 -0.63 -4.18
C GLY A 73 -8.47 -1.78 -4.58
N LYS A 74 -9.06 -2.70 -5.34
CA LYS A 74 -8.40 -3.86 -5.96
C LYS A 74 -8.89 -3.93 -7.41
N GLY A 75 -8.02 -3.59 -8.35
CA GLY A 75 -8.44 -3.40 -9.75
C GLY A 75 -9.43 -2.24 -9.87
N ASP A 76 -10.55 -2.51 -10.52
CA ASP A 76 -11.62 -1.54 -10.79
C ASP A 76 -12.54 -1.33 -9.59
N ASP A 77 -12.57 -2.27 -8.63
CA ASP A 77 -13.38 -2.16 -7.42
C ASP A 77 -12.80 -1.12 -6.45
N GLN A 78 -13.68 -0.31 -5.87
CA GLN A 78 -13.33 0.73 -4.91
C GLN A 78 -14.39 0.86 -3.81
N TRP A 79 -13.96 0.86 -2.55
CA TRP A 79 -14.84 0.99 -1.38
C TRP A 79 -14.11 1.66 -0.22
N VAL A 80 -14.84 2.15 0.79
CA VAL A 80 -14.23 2.61 2.04
C VAL A 80 -14.01 1.40 2.95
N PRO A 81 -12.76 1.09 3.38
CA PRO A 81 -12.50 -0.09 4.18
C PRO A 81 -13.13 0.01 5.57
N ALA A 82 -13.69 -1.10 6.05
CA ALA A 82 -14.12 -1.21 7.44
C ALA A 82 -12.92 -1.22 8.38
N VAL A 83 -13.11 -0.84 9.64
CA VAL A 83 -12.06 -0.89 10.68
C VAL A 83 -11.51 -2.31 10.80
N GLY A 84 -10.19 -2.44 10.93
CA GLY A 84 -9.48 -3.71 10.98
C GLY A 84 -9.20 -4.34 9.61
N THR A 85 -9.72 -3.78 8.50
CA THR A 85 -9.46 -4.32 7.16
C THR A 85 -7.96 -4.16 6.81
N PRO A 86 -7.27 -5.23 6.37
CA PRO A 86 -5.91 -5.13 5.88
C PRO A 86 -5.86 -4.31 4.59
N VAL A 87 -5.06 -3.25 4.59
CA VAL A 87 -4.87 -2.37 3.43
C VAL A 87 -3.39 -1.98 3.31
N ARG A 88 -3.03 -1.36 2.19
CA ARG A 88 -1.69 -0.79 1.99
C ARG A 88 -1.75 0.61 1.41
N VAL A 89 -0.78 1.43 1.80
CA VAL A 89 -0.51 2.73 1.20
C VAL A 89 0.80 2.64 0.44
N ILE A 90 0.79 3.12 -0.81
CA ILE A 90 1.98 3.22 -1.64
C ILE A 90 2.42 4.69 -1.68
N LEU A 91 3.58 4.98 -1.10
CA LEU A 91 4.18 6.29 -1.06
C LEU A 91 5.28 6.39 -2.12
N LYS A 92 5.10 7.34 -3.03
CA LYS A 92 6.01 7.61 -4.16
C LYS A 92 6.52 9.05 -4.09
N GLY A 93 7.75 9.28 -4.57
CA GLY A 93 8.31 10.62 -4.74
C GLY A 93 8.20 11.46 -3.46
N ALA A 94 7.53 12.60 -3.54
CA ALA A 94 7.33 13.52 -2.42
C ALA A 94 6.65 12.85 -1.20
N GLY A 95 5.73 11.90 -1.41
CA GLY A 95 5.09 11.16 -0.31
C GLY A 95 6.07 10.24 0.42
N PHE A 96 7.05 9.67 -0.29
CA PHE A 96 8.12 8.89 0.35
C PHE A 96 9.10 9.82 1.09
N GLY A 97 9.42 10.98 0.53
CA GLY A 97 10.18 12.02 1.24
C GLY A 97 9.49 12.45 2.54
N ALA A 98 8.18 12.69 2.51
CA ALA A 98 7.39 13.06 3.69
C ALA A 98 7.41 11.97 4.77
N TRP A 99 7.37 10.69 4.38
CA TRP A 99 7.56 9.58 5.32
C TRP A 99 8.92 9.62 6.01
N ILE A 100 10.00 9.87 5.26
CA ILE A 100 11.35 9.93 5.83
C ILE A 100 11.44 11.04 6.87
N GLU A 101 10.92 12.23 6.58
CA GLU A 101 10.91 13.36 7.53
C GLU A 101 10.02 13.08 8.75
N ALA A 102 8.83 12.54 8.54
CA ALA A 102 7.95 12.13 9.64
C ALA A 102 8.63 11.07 10.52
N ARG A 103 9.34 10.11 9.92
CA ARG A 103 10.03 9.05 10.66
C ARG A 103 11.18 9.60 11.50
N LYS A 104 11.96 10.58 11.00
CA LYS A 104 13.06 11.19 11.78
C LYS A 104 12.56 11.79 13.10
N THR A 105 11.40 12.45 13.06
CA THR A 105 10.80 13.10 14.22
C THR A 105 10.01 12.12 15.11
N HIS A 106 9.51 11.02 14.54
CA HIS A 106 8.80 9.98 15.27
C HIS A 106 9.75 8.99 15.95
N ARG A 107 9.73 8.95 17.30
CA ARG A 107 10.58 8.07 18.13
C ARG A 107 12.05 7.99 17.68
N ASN A 108 12.64 9.13 17.30
CA ASN A 108 14.02 9.21 16.82
C ASN A 108 14.35 8.22 15.68
N GLY A 109 13.42 8.01 14.74
CA GLY A 109 13.62 7.12 13.59
C GLY A 109 13.08 5.70 13.76
N SER A 110 12.53 5.34 14.92
CA SER A 110 11.98 4.00 15.16
C SER A 110 10.49 3.94 14.86
N ILE A 111 10.02 2.84 14.28
CA ILE A 111 8.60 2.56 14.01
C ILE A 111 8.26 1.23 14.67
N ARG A 112 7.19 1.20 15.46
CA ARG A 112 6.68 -0.02 16.09
C ARG A 112 5.42 -0.50 15.38
N VAL A 113 5.16 -1.80 15.49
CA VAL A 113 3.87 -2.36 15.07
C VAL A 113 2.77 -1.71 15.91
N GLY A 114 1.67 -1.31 15.27
CA GLY A 114 0.58 -0.58 15.90
C GLY A 114 0.78 0.94 15.99
N ASP A 115 1.95 1.49 15.62
CA ASP A 115 2.07 2.93 15.39
C ASP A 115 1.13 3.36 14.25
N GLU A 116 0.66 4.60 14.30
CA GLU A 116 -0.37 5.08 13.40
C GLU A 116 0.20 5.95 12.26
N LEU A 117 -0.14 5.60 11.03
CA LEU A 117 0.02 6.45 9.85
C LEU A 117 -1.26 7.25 9.60
N ARG A 118 -1.14 8.58 9.59
CA ARG A 118 -2.22 9.51 9.24
C ARG A 118 -1.90 10.24 7.95
N LEU A 119 -2.83 10.20 7.01
CA LEU A 119 -2.81 11.00 5.78
C LEU A 119 -4.11 11.78 5.70
N SER A 120 -4.03 13.04 5.29
CA SER A 120 -5.18 13.81 4.84
C SER A 120 -4.94 14.33 3.42
N VAL A 121 -6.03 14.52 2.70
CA VAL A 121 -6.02 15.21 1.41
C VAL A 121 -6.54 16.63 1.63
N GLU A 122 -5.68 17.61 1.45
CA GLU A 122 -6.00 19.03 1.67
C GLU A 122 -6.13 19.81 0.37
N TYR A 123 -5.42 19.39 -0.69
CA TYR A 123 -5.49 20.02 -1.98
C TYR A 123 -5.25 19.02 -3.11
N ALA A 124 -5.72 19.39 -4.29
CA ALA A 124 -5.42 18.74 -5.56
C ALA A 124 -4.50 19.63 -6.40
N GLN A 125 -3.81 19.02 -7.35
CA GLN A 125 -2.94 19.71 -8.30
C GLN A 125 -3.17 19.11 -9.68
N ALA A 126 -3.44 19.98 -10.66
CA ALA A 126 -3.60 19.55 -12.04
C ALA A 126 -2.26 19.34 -12.72
N TYR A 127 -2.24 18.37 -13.63
CA TYR A 127 -1.11 18.04 -14.48
C TYR A 127 -1.43 18.31 -15.95
N ASP A 128 -0.42 18.74 -16.70
CA ASP A 128 -0.48 18.80 -18.16
C ASP A 128 -0.18 17.44 -18.81
N SER A 129 -0.22 17.39 -20.14
CA SER A 129 0.06 16.20 -20.94
C SER A 129 1.52 15.72 -20.86
N GLU A 130 2.44 16.60 -20.48
CA GLU A 130 3.87 16.29 -20.32
C GLU A 130 4.20 15.86 -18.88
N GLY A 131 3.21 15.86 -17.98
CA GLY A 131 3.37 15.54 -16.56
C GLY A 131 3.93 16.70 -15.74
N GLY A 132 3.94 17.91 -16.30
CA GLY A 132 4.22 19.16 -15.60
C GLY A 132 3.04 19.62 -14.77
N LEU A 133 3.32 20.47 -13.77
CA LEU A 133 2.28 21.07 -12.93
C LEU A 133 1.54 22.14 -13.73
N ARG A 134 0.23 22.01 -13.81
CA ARG A 134 -0.64 22.97 -14.48
C ARG A 134 -1.41 23.80 -13.46
N GLY A 135 -1.13 25.10 -13.44
CA GLY A 135 -1.81 26.05 -12.55
C GLY A 135 -1.47 25.86 -11.06
N GLY A 136 -2.23 26.53 -10.20
CA GLY A 136 -2.04 26.49 -8.75
C GLY A 136 -2.67 25.28 -8.06
N GLN A 137 -2.50 25.25 -6.74
CA GLN A 137 -3.18 24.28 -5.87
C GLN A 137 -4.69 24.54 -5.87
N ILE A 138 -5.45 23.45 -5.91
CA ILE A 138 -6.92 23.46 -5.90
C ILE A 138 -7.37 22.96 -4.54
N THR A 139 -8.09 23.79 -3.80
CA THR A 139 -8.56 23.47 -2.44
C THR A 139 -10.06 23.22 -2.38
N ASP A 140 -10.80 23.53 -3.45
CA ASP A 140 -12.24 23.24 -3.56
C ASP A 140 -12.50 21.93 -4.31
N GLN A 141 -13.32 21.07 -3.71
CA GLN A 141 -13.73 19.81 -4.31
C GLN A 141 -14.64 20.01 -5.53
N ALA A 142 -15.40 21.11 -5.62
CA ALA A 142 -16.23 21.41 -6.79
C ALA A 142 -15.36 21.61 -8.05
N ASP A 143 -14.27 22.34 -7.93
CA ASP A 143 -13.30 22.57 -9.01
C ASP A 143 -12.60 21.28 -9.44
N VAL A 144 -12.26 20.42 -8.48
CA VAL A 144 -11.72 19.07 -8.76
C VAL A 144 -12.68 18.26 -9.63
N VAL A 145 -13.97 18.26 -9.29
CA VAL A 145 -15.00 17.54 -10.07
C VAL A 145 -15.12 18.13 -11.48
N ALA A 146 -15.17 19.46 -11.60
CA ALA A 146 -15.27 20.14 -12.89
C ALA A 146 -14.07 19.85 -13.81
N LEU A 147 -12.86 19.78 -13.26
CA LEU A 147 -11.65 19.45 -14.03
C LEU A 147 -11.59 17.99 -14.44
N ARG A 148 -12.02 17.06 -13.58
CA ARG A 148 -12.12 15.64 -13.94
C ARG A 148 -13.11 15.41 -15.08
N MET A 149 -14.25 16.10 -15.09
CA MET A 149 -15.21 16.02 -16.19
C MET A 149 -14.62 16.47 -17.53
N LYS A 150 -13.60 17.34 -17.50
CA LYS A 150 -12.84 17.79 -18.67
C LYS A 150 -11.66 16.87 -19.04
N GLY A 151 -11.53 15.72 -18.37
CA GLY A 151 -10.45 14.75 -18.60
C GLY A 151 -9.08 15.17 -18.08
N VAL A 152 -9.01 16.15 -17.18
CA VAL A 152 -7.72 16.62 -16.61
C VAL A 152 -7.22 15.65 -15.55
N THR A 153 -5.94 15.28 -15.64
CA THR A 153 -5.27 14.46 -14.63
C THR A 153 -4.99 15.28 -13.38
N LEU A 154 -5.43 14.79 -12.22
CA LEU A 154 -5.26 15.44 -10.92
C LEU A 154 -4.49 14.54 -9.96
N GLY A 155 -3.51 15.12 -9.26
CA GLY A 155 -2.87 14.50 -8.10
C GLY A 155 -3.45 15.07 -6.79
N PHE A 156 -3.52 14.24 -5.75
CA PHE A 156 -4.07 14.60 -4.44
C PHE A 156 -2.99 14.57 -3.37
N TYR A 157 -2.92 15.65 -2.59
CA TYR A 157 -1.83 15.93 -1.68
C TYR A 157 -2.34 16.44 -0.33
N GLY A 158 -1.49 16.28 0.67
CA GLY A 158 -1.71 16.74 2.02
C GLY A 158 -0.69 16.11 2.97
N PRO A 159 -0.79 16.40 4.27
CA PRO A 159 0.22 16.02 5.23
C PRO A 159 0.22 14.51 5.50
N LEU A 160 1.43 14.02 5.76
CA LEU A 160 1.70 12.69 6.30
C LEU A 160 2.21 12.86 7.73
N LYS A 161 1.58 12.16 8.68
CA LYS A 161 2.02 12.14 10.07
C LYS A 161 2.15 10.71 10.56
N LEU A 162 3.15 10.49 11.39
CA LEU A 162 3.32 9.29 12.18
C LEU A 162 3.00 9.65 13.63
N VAL A 163 2.19 8.82 14.27
CA VAL A 163 1.73 9.02 15.64
C VAL A 163 1.91 7.72 16.39
N GLU A 164 2.20 7.78 17.68
CA GLU A 164 2.22 6.58 18.50
C GLU A 164 0.83 5.94 18.54
N GLY A 165 0.79 4.61 18.52
CA GLY A 165 -0.46 3.88 18.67
C GLY A 165 -1.13 4.24 19.99
N SER A 166 -2.38 4.70 19.94
CA SER A 166 -3.15 5.09 21.13
C SER A 166 -4.26 4.11 21.48
N ASP A 167 -4.69 3.27 20.54
CA ASP A 167 -5.77 2.30 20.73
C ASP A 167 -5.22 0.88 20.93
N ALA A 168 -5.43 0.33 22.12
CA ALA A 168 -4.92 -0.99 22.49
C ALA A 168 -5.49 -2.11 21.62
N ALA A 169 -6.75 -2.00 21.18
CA ALA A 169 -7.37 -3.00 20.32
C ALA A 169 -6.74 -3.02 18.92
N SER A 170 -6.53 -1.84 18.33
CA SER A 170 -5.84 -1.69 17.04
C SER A 170 -4.38 -2.14 17.11
N ILE A 171 -3.67 -1.85 18.20
CA ILE A 171 -2.29 -2.31 18.41
C ILE A 171 -2.25 -3.84 18.47
N ALA A 172 -3.07 -4.46 19.32
CA ALA A 172 -3.12 -5.92 19.45
C ALA A 172 -3.51 -6.61 18.13
N ALA A 173 -4.44 -6.02 17.37
CA ALA A 173 -4.82 -6.52 16.06
C ALA A 173 -3.66 -6.39 15.04
N ALA A 174 -2.92 -5.29 15.06
CA ALA A 174 -1.75 -5.08 14.20
C ALA A 174 -0.60 -6.03 14.56
N GLU A 175 -0.35 -6.26 15.85
CA GLU A 175 0.64 -7.22 16.34
C GLU A 175 0.27 -8.65 15.94
N LYS A 176 -1.00 -9.03 16.09
CA LYS A 176 -1.51 -10.32 15.62
C LYS A 176 -1.32 -10.47 14.10
N ALA A 177 -1.72 -9.46 13.32
CA ALA A 177 -1.55 -9.47 11.87
C ALA A 177 -0.07 -9.53 11.44
N TYR A 178 0.82 -8.89 12.20
CA TYR A 178 2.26 -8.97 11.98
C TYR A 178 2.79 -10.38 12.23
N LEU A 179 2.39 -11.00 13.35
CA LEU A 179 2.76 -12.37 13.68
C LEU A 179 2.22 -13.37 12.66
N GLU A 180 0.97 -13.22 12.21
CA GLU A 180 0.37 -14.07 11.17
C GLU A 180 1.04 -13.89 9.81
N ALA A 181 1.46 -12.67 9.46
CA ALA A 181 2.21 -12.40 8.23
C ALA A 181 3.67 -12.88 8.28
N THR A 182 4.22 -13.08 9.49
CA THR A 182 5.59 -13.56 9.73
C THR A 182 5.61 -15.06 10.01
N ALA A 183 4.49 -15.64 10.47
CA ALA A 183 4.31 -17.07 10.65
C ALA A 183 4.50 -17.74 9.29
N ILE A 184 5.61 -18.46 9.20
CA ILE A 184 6.08 -19.18 8.03
C ILE A 184 4.92 -20.03 7.48
N THR A 185 4.61 -19.84 6.19
CA THR A 185 3.94 -20.83 5.35
C THR A 185 4.77 -22.11 5.45
N LEU A 186 4.40 -23.03 6.35
CA LEU A 186 4.90 -24.39 6.26
C LEU A 186 4.29 -24.93 4.98
N ASP A 187 5.13 -25.08 3.95
CA ASP A 187 4.81 -25.95 2.83
C ASP A 187 4.18 -27.22 3.41
N VAL A 188 2.96 -27.51 2.98
CA VAL A 188 2.28 -28.76 3.30
C VAL A 188 3.30 -29.86 3.01
N PRO A 189 3.69 -30.72 3.97
CA PRO A 189 4.66 -31.76 3.68
C PRO A 189 4.07 -32.59 2.55
N LYS A 190 4.78 -32.59 1.41
CA LYS A 190 4.49 -33.45 0.28
C LYS A 190 4.30 -34.85 0.85
N ALA A 191 3.09 -35.41 0.69
CA ALA A 191 2.81 -36.76 1.14
C ALA A 191 3.92 -37.68 0.60
N THR A 192 4.68 -38.27 1.52
CA THR A 192 5.67 -39.28 1.19
C THR A 192 4.89 -40.41 0.53
N VAL A 193 5.08 -40.57 -0.78
CA VAL A 193 4.55 -41.73 -1.49
C VAL A 193 5.23 -42.93 -0.85
N ALA A 194 4.44 -43.80 -0.22
CA ALA A 194 4.93 -45.05 0.32
C ALA A 194 5.69 -45.79 -0.79
N ALA A 195 6.94 -46.16 -0.52
CA ALA A 195 7.69 -47.04 -1.40
C ALA A 195 6.90 -48.33 -1.58
N ALA A 196 6.61 -48.68 -2.83
CA ALA A 196 6.03 -49.99 -3.17
C ALA A 196 6.98 -51.10 -2.67
N PRO A 197 6.45 -52.24 -2.19
CA PRO A 197 7.27 -53.34 -1.72
C PRO A 197 8.13 -53.87 -2.88
N ALA A 198 9.41 -54.10 -2.59
CA ALA A 198 10.35 -54.67 -3.54
C ALA A 198 9.87 -56.07 -3.95
N GLU A 199 9.67 -56.29 -5.24
CA GLU A 199 9.60 -57.63 -5.82
C GLU A 199 10.97 -58.29 -5.68
N GLU A 200 11.02 -59.44 -5.00
CA GLU A 200 12.18 -60.33 -4.99
C GLU A 200 12.39 -60.94 -6.38
N PRO A 201 13.65 -61.06 -6.82
CA PRO A 201 14.03 -62.12 -7.73
C PRO A 201 15.10 -63.03 -7.11
N TRP A 202 14.71 -64.28 -6.87
CA TRP A 202 15.46 -65.55 -7.03
C TRP A 202 16.98 -65.52 -6.80
#